data_AF-A0A6V8LJQ5-F1
#
_entry.id   AF-A0A6V8LJQ5-F1
#
_cell.length_a   1.000
_cell.length_b   1.000
_cell.length_c   1.000
_cell.angle_alpha   90.00
_cell.angle_beta   90.00
_cell.angle_gamma   90.00
#
_symmetry.space_group_name_H-M   'P 1'
#
loop_
_entity.id
_entity.type
_entity.pdbx_description
1 polymer ?
#
loop_
_entity_poly.entity_id
_entity_poly.type
_entity_poly.pdbx_seq_one_letter_code
_entity_poly.pdbx_strand_id
1 'polypeptide(L)'
;MNHPEPRLDGLRQHLQWAIELEHATLPPYLCALYSLDPSRNPEAVQVVGSVFVEEMIHLALTANLLNAVGGHPRLDTPRMLPRYPRRLPHGDRSLELSLVPFGAEALEMFLRLERPAPPGAPAEGDNFDTIGQFYGAIEDGLRRLCVELGERKVFSGDPARQVTAGPFRHSGGRLAAVTDLDSALAALEEIVEQGEGTARGEVWDGDQDIFHPDRDEVAHYYRFQELKMGRRYRRGDTPQSGPTGETLSVDLDGVYSMRRNPRLADHAPGSPIRTAQEDFNHTYCAVLRLLEQAFNGSPEMLGVATGTMYALKAQAQGLFEMSDGEGTTAGPTFEYVPPESRAASRRIVVLPDGPYVVHGRIPLRRKRKIVSAENAALTWETGDAIATGDTYVLCRCGRSGSKPFCDGTHAVIGFDGTETADVRSYEELQHVHDGVGISAQRVGELCIHAAFCLGRTRPIAAMLADSADSDVRSNIMGRIDHCPSGSYSYALHRGGEPIEADLPQAVSVLAEENGLASALWVTGDVPVVRADGQPLQTRNRMTLCRCGHSANKPLCDGTHREIDFRDEHAGEVRAEAAPG
;
A
#
# COMPACT_ATOMS: atom_id res chain seq x y z
N MET A 1 -3.44 8.76 -53.15
CA MET A 1 -2.47 8.25 -52.15
C MET A 1 -3.20 8.30 -50.83
N ASN A 2 -3.59 7.14 -50.29
CA ASN A 2 -4.36 7.04 -49.06
C ASN A 2 -3.41 7.30 -47.88
N HIS A 3 -3.61 8.40 -47.16
CA HIS A 3 -3.05 8.54 -45.82
C HIS A 3 -3.68 7.47 -44.92
N PRO A 4 -2.91 6.77 -44.07
CA PRO A 4 -3.48 5.84 -43.12
C PRO A 4 -4.32 6.65 -42.12
N GLU A 5 -5.56 6.20 -41.86
CA GLU A 5 -6.46 6.77 -40.85
C GLU A 5 -5.68 7.03 -39.54
N PRO A 6 -5.79 8.20 -38.89
CA PRO A 6 -5.20 8.40 -37.57
C PRO A 6 -5.98 7.54 -36.59
N ARG A 7 -5.33 6.49 -36.09
CA ARG A 7 -6.00 5.50 -35.24
C ARG A 7 -5.99 5.98 -33.80
N LEU A 8 -7.15 5.95 -33.16
CA LEU A 8 -7.31 6.05 -31.70
C LEU A 8 -6.32 5.16 -30.94
N ASP A 9 -5.93 4.02 -31.52
CA ASP A 9 -4.92 3.12 -30.95
C ASP A 9 -3.53 3.76 -30.82
N GLY A 10 -3.15 4.65 -31.74
CA GLY A 10 -1.91 5.41 -31.65
C GLY A 10 -1.94 6.37 -30.46
N LEU A 11 -3.03 7.10 -30.26
CA LEU A 11 -3.21 7.98 -29.10
C LEU A 11 -3.18 7.18 -27.78
N ARG A 12 -3.91 6.06 -27.72
CA ARG A 12 -3.90 5.15 -26.54
C ARG A 12 -2.50 4.63 -26.23
N GLN A 13 -1.71 4.33 -27.26
CA GLN A 13 -0.32 3.91 -27.08
C GLN A 13 0.55 5.02 -26.49
N HIS A 14 0.40 6.27 -26.97
CA HIS A 14 1.14 7.42 -26.41
C HIS A 14 0.72 7.71 -24.97
N LEU A 15 -0.58 7.59 -24.65
CA LEU A 15 -1.06 7.73 -23.28
C LEU A 15 -0.54 6.61 -22.35
N GLN A 16 -0.36 5.38 -22.85
CA GLN A 16 0.33 4.33 -22.08
C GLN A 16 1.84 4.63 -21.91
N TRP A 17 2.47 5.25 -22.91
CA TRP A 17 3.86 5.71 -22.79
C TRP A 17 4.00 6.84 -21.78
N ALA A 18 2.99 7.72 -21.68
CA ALA A 18 2.91 8.76 -20.67
C ALA A 18 2.87 8.15 -19.26
N ILE A 19 2.05 7.11 -19.03
CA ILE A 19 2.04 6.35 -17.76
C ILE A 19 3.42 5.76 -17.45
N GLU A 20 4.12 5.21 -18.46
CA GLU A 20 5.48 4.68 -18.31
C GLU A 20 6.51 5.78 -17.98
N LEU A 21 6.32 6.99 -18.50
CA LEU A 21 7.17 8.16 -18.28
C LEU A 21 6.99 8.67 -16.83
N GLU A 22 5.77 8.98 -16.43
CA GLU A 22 5.45 9.44 -15.06
C GLU A 22 5.92 8.43 -14.02
N HIS A 23 5.64 7.13 -14.23
CA HIS A 23 6.11 6.11 -13.28
C HIS A 23 7.65 6.00 -13.24
N ALA A 24 8.37 6.29 -14.32
CA ALA A 24 9.83 6.16 -14.34
C ALA A 24 10.52 7.16 -13.40
N THR A 25 9.87 8.29 -13.09
CA THR A 25 10.36 9.33 -12.17
C THR A 25 10.22 8.90 -10.70
N LEU A 26 9.20 8.10 -10.38
CA LEU A 26 8.83 7.75 -9.00
C LEU A 26 9.92 6.97 -8.24
N PRO A 27 10.53 5.87 -8.74
CA PRO A 27 11.54 5.14 -7.97
C PRO A 27 12.78 5.96 -7.60
N PRO A 28 13.38 6.76 -8.52
CA PRO A 28 14.42 7.71 -8.16
C PRO A 28 14.01 8.72 -7.07
N TYR A 29 12.81 9.32 -7.19
CA TYR A 29 12.30 10.24 -6.17
C TYR A 29 12.10 9.57 -4.81
N LEU A 30 11.53 8.36 -4.79
CA LEU A 30 11.33 7.58 -3.57
C LEU A 30 12.65 7.22 -2.88
N CYS A 31 13.68 6.82 -3.64
CA CYS A 31 15.02 6.56 -3.09
C CYS A 31 15.59 7.80 -2.41
N ALA A 32 15.53 8.96 -3.07
CA ALA A 32 16.01 10.21 -2.49
C ALA A 32 15.18 10.61 -1.27
N LEU A 33 13.84 10.65 -1.40
CA LEU A 33 12.92 11.04 -0.34
C LEU A 33 13.09 10.20 0.93
N TYR A 34 13.14 8.87 0.80
CA TYR A 34 13.22 7.99 1.96
C TYR A 34 14.60 7.95 2.60
N SER A 35 15.65 8.35 1.87
CA SER A 35 16.98 8.49 2.43
C SER A 35 17.16 9.76 3.28
N LEU A 36 16.20 10.69 3.28
CA LEU A 36 16.25 11.88 4.13
C LEU A 36 15.72 11.57 5.53
N ASP A 37 16.50 11.90 6.58
CA ASP A 37 16.00 11.97 7.97
C ASP A 37 15.06 13.18 8.11
N PRO A 38 13.75 12.98 8.35
CA PRO A 38 12.79 14.07 8.43
C PRO A 38 13.03 15.02 9.62
N SER A 39 13.71 14.56 10.68
CA SER A 39 14.00 15.39 11.85
C SER A 39 15.13 16.39 11.58
N ARG A 40 16.06 16.03 10.68
CA ARG A 40 17.22 16.87 10.31
C ARG A 40 16.97 17.67 9.04
N ASN A 41 16.18 17.11 8.12
CA ASN A 41 15.93 17.66 6.79
C ASN A 41 14.43 17.90 6.49
N PRO A 42 13.66 18.57 7.36
CA PRO A 42 12.22 18.74 7.17
C PRO A 42 11.88 19.46 5.85
N GLU A 43 12.67 20.47 5.46
CA GLU A 43 12.43 21.24 4.24
C GLU A 43 12.68 20.41 2.97
N ALA A 44 13.75 19.60 2.93
CA ALA A 44 14.03 18.74 1.78
C ALA A 44 12.99 17.62 1.65
N VAL A 45 12.55 17.05 2.78
CA VAL A 45 11.47 16.05 2.79
C VAL A 45 10.17 16.66 2.27
N GLN A 46 9.85 17.90 2.66
CA GLN A 46 8.70 18.62 2.15
C GLN A 46 8.79 18.82 0.63
N VAL A 47 9.90 19.34 0.12
CA VAL A 47 10.07 19.64 -1.31
C VAL A 47 10.06 18.39 -2.19
N VAL A 48 10.86 17.37 -1.85
CA VAL A 48 10.87 16.13 -2.64
C VAL A 48 9.55 15.37 -2.48
N GLY A 49 8.93 15.48 -1.30
CA GLY A 49 7.64 14.88 -1.00
C GLY A 49 6.48 15.49 -1.79
N SER A 50 6.43 16.82 -1.95
CA SER A 50 5.39 17.49 -2.74
C SER A 50 5.50 17.11 -4.22
N VAL A 51 6.70 17.16 -4.80
CA VAL A 51 6.94 16.71 -6.19
C VAL A 51 6.52 15.26 -6.37
N PHE A 52 6.90 14.35 -5.47
CA PHE A 52 6.45 12.95 -5.55
C PHE A 52 4.93 12.80 -5.56
N VAL A 53 4.21 13.60 -4.76
CA VAL A 53 2.74 13.56 -4.73
C VAL A 53 2.14 14.08 -6.03
N GLU A 54 2.71 15.12 -6.61
CA GLU A 54 2.28 15.66 -7.91
C GLU A 54 2.54 14.68 -9.06
N GLU A 55 3.69 14.01 -9.10
CA GLU A 55 3.98 12.94 -10.06
C GLU A 55 3.00 11.75 -9.95
N MET A 56 2.55 11.45 -8.73
CA MET A 56 1.48 10.47 -8.52
C MET A 56 0.12 10.94 -9.04
N ILE A 57 -0.16 12.25 -8.99
CA ILE A 57 -1.34 12.87 -9.60
C ILE A 57 -1.20 12.83 -11.12
N HIS A 58 -0.03 13.13 -11.69
CA HIS A 58 0.24 13.05 -13.13
C HIS A 58 -0.01 11.63 -13.66
N LEU A 59 0.52 10.62 -12.98
CA LEU A 59 0.27 9.21 -13.29
C LEU A 59 -1.24 8.90 -13.32
N ALA A 60 -2.00 9.42 -12.36
CA ALA A 60 -3.44 9.22 -12.25
C ALA A 60 -4.24 9.99 -13.32
N LEU A 61 -3.87 11.23 -13.63
CA LEU A 61 -4.48 12.04 -14.70
C LEU A 61 -4.23 11.40 -16.07
N THR A 62 -3.02 10.91 -16.32
CA THR A 62 -2.69 10.18 -17.55
C THR A 62 -3.46 8.86 -17.65
N ALA A 63 -3.69 8.17 -16.54
CA ALA A 63 -4.57 7.01 -16.50
C ALA A 63 -6.03 7.38 -16.79
N ASN A 64 -6.52 8.51 -16.27
CA ASN A 64 -7.86 9.05 -16.59
C ASN A 64 -7.99 9.39 -18.09
N LEU A 65 -6.99 10.06 -18.68
CA LEU A 65 -6.91 10.37 -20.12
C LEU A 65 -6.99 9.09 -20.97
N LEU A 66 -6.18 8.07 -20.64
CA LEU A 66 -6.20 6.79 -21.35
C LEU A 66 -7.56 6.08 -21.26
N ASN A 67 -8.17 6.07 -20.07
CA ASN A 67 -9.50 5.52 -19.89
C ASN A 67 -10.55 6.28 -20.71
N ALA A 68 -10.50 7.61 -20.69
CA ALA A 68 -11.49 8.46 -21.36
C ALA A 68 -11.54 8.20 -22.87
N VAL A 69 -10.40 7.89 -23.49
CA VAL A 69 -10.33 7.52 -24.92
C VAL A 69 -10.58 6.03 -25.21
N GLY A 70 -11.13 5.29 -24.24
CA GLY A 70 -11.48 3.87 -24.34
C GLY A 70 -10.29 2.91 -24.25
N GLY A 71 -9.17 3.36 -23.70
CA GLY A 71 -8.02 2.53 -23.37
C GLY A 71 -8.12 1.89 -21.97
N HIS A 72 -7.05 1.21 -21.58
CA HIS A 72 -6.93 0.52 -20.29
C HIS A 72 -5.50 0.69 -19.75
N PRO A 73 -5.30 1.46 -18.68
CA PRO A 73 -3.99 1.59 -18.03
C PRO A 73 -3.39 0.24 -17.64
N ARG A 74 -2.11 0.05 -17.94
CA ARG A 74 -1.31 -1.12 -17.53
C ARG A 74 -0.13 -0.66 -16.68
N LEU A 75 -0.09 -1.08 -15.42
CA LEU A 75 0.96 -0.73 -14.45
C LEU A 75 1.64 -1.99 -13.89
N ASP A 76 0.92 -3.09 -13.70
CA ASP A 76 1.49 -4.32 -13.15
C ASP A 76 2.13 -5.18 -14.26
N THR A 77 3.20 -4.68 -14.87
CA THR A 77 3.90 -5.36 -15.96
C THR A 77 5.42 -5.23 -15.86
N PRO A 78 6.20 -6.19 -16.40
CA PRO A 78 7.66 -6.09 -16.42
C PRO A 78 8.19 -4.84 -17.12
N ARG A 79 7.40 -4.27 -18.06
CA ARG A 79 7.77 -3.08 -18.82
C ARG A 79 7.82 -1.81 -17.96
N MET A 80 7.05 -1.76 -16.87
CA MET A 80 7.04 -0.63 -15.93
C MET A 80 8.29 -0.60 -15.04
N LEU A 81 8.91 -1.76 -14.82
CA LEU A 81 10.07 -1.95 -13.93
C LEU A 81 11.27 -2.56 -14.65
N PRO A 82 11.82 -1.90 -15.69
CA PRO A 82 13.09 -2.30 -16.26
C PRO A 82 14.22 -1.99 -15.26
N ARG A 83 15.32 -2.73 -15.38
CA ARG A 83 16.44 -2.67 -14.43
C ARG A 83 17.14 -1.32 -14.44
N TYR A 84 17.59 -0.89 -13.26
CA TYR A 84 18.42 0.31 -13.08
C TYR A 84 19.94 0.01 -13.17
N PRO A 85 20.75 0.98 -13.61
CA PRO A 85 20.32 2.25 -14.21
C PRO A 85 19.67 2.04 -15.58
N ARG A 86 18.77 2.94 -15.97
CA ARG A 86 18.01 2.87 -17.22
C ARG A 86 17.94 4.22 -17.89
N ARG A 87 17.60 4.26 -19.18
CA ARG A 87 17.24 5.51 -19.85
C ARG A 87 15.79 5.89 -19.55
N LEU A 88 15.49 7.19 -19.59
CA LEU A 88 14.13 7.70 -19.54
C LEU A 88 13.33 7.09 -20.72
N PRO A 89 12.17 6.45 -20.48
CA PRO A 89 11.36 5.93 -21.57
C PRO A 89 10.71 7.08 -22.33
N HIS A 90 10.70 7.01 -23.66
CA HIS A 90 9.98 7.96 -24.53
C HIS A 90 10.32 9.45 -24.33
N GLY A 91 11.45 9.77 -23.69
CA GLY A 91 11.97 11.14 -23.50
C GLY A 91 13.46 11.25 -23.85
N ASP A 92 14.16 12.20 -23.22
CA ASP A 92 15.58 12.49 -23.49
C ASP A 92 16.45 11.23 -23.33
N ARG A 93 16.89 10.68 -24.47
CA ARG A 93 17.68 9.43 -24.53
C ARG A 93 19.08 9.58 -23.95
N SER A 94 19.52 10.81 -23.64
CA SER A 94 20.78 11.10 -22.96
C SER A 94 20.67 11.08 -21.43
N LEU A 95 19.45 11.05 -20.89
CA LEU A 95 19.20 10.98 -19.46
C LEU A 95 19.20 9.53 -18.98
N GLU A 96 20.10 9.23 -18.04
CA GLU A 96 20.14 7.97 -17.31
C GLU A 96 19.52 8.17 -15.93
N LEU A 97 18.49 7.38 -15.63
CA LEU A 97 17.86 7.27 -14.32
C LEU A 97 18.62 6.25 -13.49
N SER A 98 19.04 6.68 -12.30
CA SER A 98 19.70 5.84 -11.31
C SER A 98 18.95 5.90 -9.97
N LEU A 99 19.03 4.80 -9.22
CA LEU A 99 18.60 4.74 -7.84
C LEU A 99 19.78 5.16 -6.95
N VAL A 100 19.67 6.34 -6.38
CA VAL A 100 20.69 6.96 -5.51
C VAL A 100 19.99 7.59 -4.29
N PRO A 101 20.66 7.70 -3.13
CA PRO A 101 20.13 8.48 -2.02
C PRO A 101 20.12 9.98 -2.38
N PHE A 102 19.47 10.78 -1.55
CA PHE A 102 19.44 12.23 -1.72
C PHE A 102 20.87 12.80 -1.70
N GLY A 103 21.15 13.75 -2.58
CA GLY A 103 22.46 14.38 -2.68
C GLY A 103 22.66 15.05 -4.02
N ALA A 104 23.90 15.47 -4.31
CA ALA A 104 24.22 16.20 -5.52
C ALA A 104 23.93 15.41 -6.81
N GLU A 105 24.18 14.09 -6.83
CA GLU A 105 23.86 13.23 -7.99
C GLU A 105 22.35 13.14 -8.24
N ALA A 106 21.56 12.94 -7.17
CA ALA A 106 20.10 12.91 -7.27
C ALA A 106 19.53 14.24 -7.76
N LEU A 107 19.95 15.36 -7.17
CA LEU A 107 19.48 16.70 -7.55
C LEU A 107 19.84 17.06 -9.00
N GLU A 108 21.04 16.70 -9.47
CA GLU A 108 21.41 16.95 -10.88
C GLU A 108 20.57 16.11 -11.84
N MET A 109 20.27 14.86 -11.48
CA MET A 109 19.36 14.01 -12.26
C MET A 109 17.94 14.59 -12.30
N PHE A 110 17.41 15.04 -11.16
CA PHE A 110 16.07 15.64 -11.07
C PHE A 110 15.97 16.95 -11.87
N LEU A 111 16.97 17.82 -11.80
CA LEU A 111 17.01 19.04 -12.61
C LEU A 111 17.08 18.77 -14.12
N ARG A 112 17.73 17.68 -14.53
CA ARG A 112 17.75 17.29 -15.94
C ARG A 112 16.42 16.68 -16.38
N LEU A 113 15.75 15.97 -15.48
CA LEU A 113 14.45 15.36 -15.71
C LEU A 113 13.36 16.43 -15.92
N GLU A 114 13.30 17.39 -14.99
CA GLU A 114 12.27 18.46 -14.98
C GLU A 114 12.62 19.67 -15.83
N ARG A 115 13.67 19.58 -16.67
CA ARG A 115 14.14 20.74 -17.43
C ARG A 115 13.03 21.24 -18.37
N PRO A 116 12.59 22.51 -18.24
CA PRO A 116 11.52 23.05 -19.08
C PRO A 116 11.86 23.02 -20.58
N ALA A 117 10.83 22.81 -21.41
CA ALA A 117 10.95 22.95 -22.86
C ALA A 117 11.34 24.39 -23.26
N PRO A 118 12.19 24.56 -24.30
CA PRO A 118 12.41 25.88 -24.87
C PRO A 118 11.08 26.49 -25.36
N PRO A 119 10.85 27.80 -25.19
CA PRO A 119 9.61 28.43 -25.64
C PRO A 119 9.36 28.20 -27.14
N GLY A 120 8.21 27.60 -27.47
CA GLY A 120 7.81 27.31 -28.85
C GLY A 120 8.54 26.12 -29.50
N ALA A 121 9.18 25.26 -28.72
CA ALA A 121 9.73 24.00 -29.23
C ALA A 121 8.60 23.16 -29.88
N PRO A 122 8.77 22.69 -31.12
CA PRO A 122 7.73 21.90 -31.78
C PRO A 122 7.56 20.56 -31.05
N ALA A 123 6.33 20.04 -31.08
CA ALA A 123 6.10 18.63 -30.78
C ALA A 123 6.90 17.79 -31.78
N GLU A 124 7.83 16.98 -31.28
CA GLU A 124 8.58 16.03 -32.10
C GLU A 124 7.84 14.69 -32.18
N GLY A 125 8.25 13.79 -33.09
CA GLY A 125 7.70 12.43 -33.15
C GLY A 125 8.22 11.56 -31.99
N ASP A 126 8.55 10.28 -32.23
CA ASP A 126 9.00 9.30 -31.20
C ASP A 126 10.35 9.61 -30.49
N ASN A 127 10.86 10.86 -30.54
CA ASN A 127 12.11 11.32 -29.92
C ASN A 127 11.90 12.70 -29.27
N PHE A 128 11.40 12.73 -28.04
CA PHE A 128 11.15 13.97 -27.31
C PHE A 128 12.37 14.38 -26.46
N ASP A 129 12.72 15.66 -26.45
CA ASP A 129 13.83 16.20 -25.64
C ASP A 129 13.37 16.67 -24.24
N THR A 130 12.06 16.84 -24.05
CA THR A 130 11.40 17.31 -22.81
C THR A 130 10.03 16.66 -22.63
N ILE A 131 9.51 16.69 -21.39
CA ILE A 131 8.21 16.11 -21.02
C ILE A 131 7.07 16.94 -21.65
N GLY A 132 7.22 18.27 -21.69
CA GLY A 132 6.28 19.20 -22.29
C GLY A 132 6.09 18.97 -23.80
N GLN A 133 7.15 18.68 -24.55
CA GLN A 133 7.02 18.31 -25.97
C GLN A 133 6.23 17.01 -26.16
N PHE A 134 6.43 16.04 -25.26
CA PHE A 134 5.73 14.76 -25.29
C PHE A 134 4.22 14.95 -25.05
N TYR A 135 3.84 15.73 -24.04
CA TYR A 135 2.43 16.05 -23.79
C TYR A 135 1.81 16.96 -24.86
N GLY A 136 2.59 17.87 -25.46
CA GLY A 136 2.16 18.66 -26.61
C GLY A 136 1.74 17.80 -27.81
N ALA A 137 2.46 16.70 -28.08
CA ALA A 137 2.08 15.75 -29.13
C ALA A 137 0.76 14.99 -28.82
N ILE A 138 0.52 14.69 -27.54
CA ILE A 138 -0.75 14.09 -27.08
C ILE A 138 -1.90 15.08 -27.26
N GLU A 139 -1.71 16.34 -26.89
CA GLU A 139 -2.67 17.42 -27.09
C GLU A 139 -3.05 17.57 -28.57
N ASP A 140 -2.04 17.71 -29.45
CA ASP A 140 -2.25 17.81 -30.90
C ASP A 140 -3.01 16.60 -31.45
N GLY A 141 -2.67 15.41 -30.95
CA GLY A 141 -3.34 14.15 -31.28
C GLY A 141 -4.83 14.15 -30.90
N LEU A 142 -5.15 14.58 -29.68
CA LEU A 142 -6.53 14.70 -29.18
C LEU A 142 -7.35 15.70 -30.00
N ARG A 143 -6.82 16.91 -30.21
CA ARG A 143 -7.49 17.97 -30.98
C ARG A 143 -7.79 17.51 -32.40
N ARG A 144 -6.80 16.93 -33.09
CA ARG A 144 -6.96 16.41 -34.46
C ARG A 144 -8.02 15.30 -34.51
N LEU A 145 -7.95 14.31 -33.63
CA LEU A 145 -8.91 13.20 -33.61
C LEU A 145 -10.34 13.67 -33.31
N CYS A 146 -10.52 14.68 -32.46
CA CYS A 146 -11.84 15.26 -32.20
C CYS A 146 -12.43 15.95 -33.43
N VAL A 147 -11.61 16.66 -34.21
CA VAL A 147 -12.03 17.27 -35.49
C VAL A 147 -12.42 16.20 -36.51
N GLU A 148 -11.64 15.11 -36.60
CA GLU A 148 -11.84 14.08 -37.63
C GLU A 148 -12.95 13.08 -37.31
N LEU A 149 -13.03 12.59 -36.07
CA LEU A 149 -13.93 11.52 -35.66
C LEU A 149 -15.18 12.03 -34.93
N GLY A 150 -15.12 13.25 -34.39
CA GLY A 150 -16.06 13.79 -33.43
C GLY A 150 -15.72 13.39 -31.99
N GLU A 151 -15.84 14.36 -31.08
CA GLU A 151 -15.47 14.23 -29.67
C GLU A 151 -16.08 13.00 -28.98
N ARG A 152 -17.38 12.75 -29.16
CA ARG A 152 -18.06 11.56 -28.58
C ARG A 152 -17.48 10.22 -29.00
N LYS A 153 -16.81 10.13 -30.16
CA LYS A 153 -16.14 8.89 -30.59
C LYS A 153 -14.75 8.77 -30.01
N VAL A 154 -14.08 9.90 -29.80
CA VAL A 154 -12.77 9.95 -29.14
C VAL A 154 -12.94 9.60 -27.67
N PHE A 155 -13.79 10.34 -26.96
CA PHE A 155 -14.12 10.14 -25.55
C PHE A 155 -15.22 9.09 -25.39
N SER A 156 -14.86 7.84 -25.70
CA SER A 156 -15.76 6.68 -25.69
C SER A 156 -15.57 5.77 -24.48
N GLY A 157 -14.68 6.14 -23.56
CA GLY A 157 -14.37 5.43 -22.33
C GLY A 157 -15.53 5.33 -21.35
N ASP A 158 -15.44 4.37 -20.43
CA ASP A 158 -16.39 4.21 -19.34
C ASP A 158 -16.15 5.26 -18.24
N PRO A 159 -17.09 6.19 -17.99
CA PRO A 159 -16.95 7.20 -16.95
C PRO A 159 -16.75 6.62 -15.54
N ALA A 160 -17.21 5.38 -15.28
CA ALA A 160 -17.04 4.72 -13.98
C ALA A 160 -15.58 4.36 -13.67
N ARG A 161 -14.68 4.44 -14.65
CA ARG A 161 -13.23 4.23 -14.47
C ARG A 161 -12.45 5.51 -14.16
N GLN A 162 -13.10 6.67 -14.23
CA GLN A 162 -12.47 7.93 -13.90
C GLN A 162 -12.24 8.00 -12.39
N VAL A 163 -11.03 8.33 -11.99
CA VAL A 163 -10.68 8.54 -10.59
C VAL A 163 -10.72 10.02 -10.28
N THR A 164 -11.48 10.40 -9.26
CA THR A 164 -11.59 11.79 -8.79
C THR A 164 -11.20 11.89 -7.34
N ALA A 165 -10.45 12.93 -6.97
CA ALA A 165 -10.12 13.39 -5.61
C ALA A 165 -10.47 12.41 -4.46
N GLY A 166 -9.71 11.32 -4.37
CA GLY A 166 -9.70 10.41 -3.23
C GLY A 166 -8.73 10.92 -2.14
N PRO A 167 -7.65 10.19 -1.80
CA PRO A 167 -6.68 10.59 -0.76
C PRO A 167 -5.91 11.89 -1.04
N PHE A 168 -5.96 12.41 -2.26
CA PHE A 168 -5.27 13.63 -2.72
C PHE A 168 -6.07 14.92 -2.49
N ARG A 169 -7.17 14.88 -1.72
CA ARG A 169 -8.06 16.04 -1.49
C ARG A 169 -7.37 17.23 -0.80
N HIS A 170 -6.20 17.00 -0.22
CA HIS A 170 -5.39 18.00 0.50
C HIS A 170 -4.00 18.21 -0.11
N SER A 171 -3.75 17.69 -1.32
CA SER A 171 -2.52 17.99 -2.09
C SER A 171 -2.79 19.11 -3.11
N GLY A 172 -1.73 19.79 -3.55
CA GLY A 172 -1.77 20.99 -4.39
C GLY A 172 -2.46 20.76 -5.74
N GLY A 173 -2.29 19.57 -6.32
CA GLY A 173 -2.85 19.23 -7.63
C GLY A 173 -4.29 18.70 -7.64
N ARG A 174 -4.97 18.93 -8.77
CA ARG A 174 -6.37 18.57 -9.02
C ARG A 174 -6.51 17.27 -9.82
N LEU A 175 -6.75 16.16 -9.11
CA LEU A 175 -7.19 14.91 -9.76
C LEU A 175 -8.67 14.98 -10.17
N ALA A 176 -8.90 15.44 -11.40
CA ALA A 176 -10.22 15.56 -12.02
C ALA A 176 -10.54 14.41 -12.99
N ALA A 177 -11.83 14.16 -13.19
CA ALA A 177 -12.29 13.22 -14.22
C ALA A 177 -12.14 13.86 -15.61
N VAL A 178 -11.77 13.03 -16.58
CA VAL A 178 -11.69 13.39 -18.00
C VAL A 178 -12.83 12.73 -18.76
N THR A 179 -13.72 13.54 -19.32
CA THR A 179 -14.93 13.08 -20.02
C THR A 179 -15.08 13.63 -21.43
N ASP A 180 -14.31 14.63 -21.79
CA ASP A 180 -14.41 15.42 -23.02
C ASP A 180 -13.07 16.09 -23.34
N LEU A 181 -13.00 16.82 -24.46
CA LEU A 181 -11.77 17.48 -24.90
C LEU A 181 -11.36 18.57 -23.92
N ASP A 182 -12.30 19.37 -23.42
CA ASP A 182 -12.00 20.48 -22.51
C ASP A 182 -11.38 19.96 -21.20
N SER A 183 -11.97 18.93 -20.58
CA SER A 183 -11.41 18.29 -19.38
C SER A 183 -10.09 17.55 -19.66
N ALA A 184 -9.89 17.02 -20.85
CA ALA A 184 -8.62 16.40 -21.24
C ALA A 184 -7.49 17.43 -21.37
N LEU A 185 -7.79 18.60 -21.96
CA LEU A 185 -6.85 19.69 -22.10
C LEU A 185 -6.49 20.27 -20.73
N ALA A 186 -7.46 20.43 -19.83
CA ALA A 186 -7.21 20.87 -18.46
C ALA A 186 -6.30 19.88 -17.69
N ALA A 187 -6.49 18.56 -17.88
CA ALA A 187 -5.62 17.56 -17.27
C ALA A 187 -4.18 17.61 -17.82
N LEU A 188 -4.01 17.89 -19.12
CA LEU A 188 -2.69 18.04 -19.73
C LEU A 188 -1.99 19.33 -19.29
N GLU A 189 -2.75 20.43 -19.17
CA GLU A 189 -2.27 21.71 -18.66
C GLU A 189 -1.75 21.54 -17.23
N GLU A 190 -2.52 20.90 -16.34
CA GLU A 190 -2.10 20.61 -14.96
C GLU A 190 -0.76 19.85 -14.90
N ILE A 191 -0.60 18.78 -15.69
CA ILE A 191 0.64 17.97 -15.71
C ILE A 191 1.85 18.80 -16.16
N VAL A 192 1.69 19.59 -17.22
CA VAL A 192 2.79 20.38 -17.79
C VAL A 192 3.13 21.57 -16.90
N GLU A 193 2.14 22.25 -16.34
CA GLU A 193 2.35 23.40 -15.46
C GLU A 193 3.06 23.03 -14.16
N GLN A 194 2.71 21.89 -13.54
CA GLN A 194 3.38 21.41 -12.32
C GLN A 194 4.84 20.98 -12.59
N GLY A 195 5.10 20.27 -13.70
CA GLY A 195 6.46 19.83 -14.05
C GLY A 195 7.38 20.98 -14.49
N GLU A 196 6.99 21.69 -15.56
CA GLU A 196 7.87 22.64 -16.26
C GLU A 196 7.57 24.12 -15.95
N GLY A 197 6.42 24.41 -15.33
CA GLY A 197 5.92 25.78 -15.09
C GLY A 197 5.05 26.29 -16.23
N THR A 198 4.44 27.47 -16.02
CA THR A 198 3.54 28.04 -17.05
C THR A 198 4.29 28.39 -18.34
N ALA A 199 3.61 28.24 -19.49
CA ALA A 199 4.13 28.50 -20.84
C ALA A 199 4.63 29.95 -21.08
N ARG A 200 4.55 30.83 -20.08
CA ARG A 200 4.99 32.24 -20.11
C ARG A 200 6.44 32.45 -19.65
N GLY A 201 7.16 31.38 -19.28
CA GLY A 201 8.52 31.48 -18.76
C GLY A 201 8.57 32.03 -17.33
N GLU A 202 7.52 31.76 -16.56
CA GLU A 202 7.43 32.06 -15.13
C GLU A 202 7.88 30.84 -14.32
N VAL A 203 8.36 31.06 -13.09
CA VAL A 203 8.78 29.95 -12.21
C VAL A 203 7.60 29.28 -11.49
N TRP A 204 6.44 29.93 -11.50
CA TRP A 204 5.25 29.56 -10.74
C TRP A 204 4.41 28.54 -11.52
N ASP A 205 3.86 27.55 -10.82
CA ASP A 205 2.97 26.53 -11.37
C ASP A 205 1.48 26.92 -11.24
N GLY A 206 1.16 27.93 -10.42
CA GLY A 206 -0.21 28.42 -10.23
C GLY A 206 -0.93 27.81 -9.02
N ASP A 207 -0.31 26.86 -8.32
CA ASP A 207 -0.82 26.22 -7.12
C ASP A 207 -0.33 26.88 -5.82
N GLN A 208 -0.94 26.50 -4.70
CA GLN A 208 -0.51 26.91 -3.37
C GLN A 208 0.29 25.79 -2.71
N ASP A 209 1.37 26.15 -2.03
CA ASP A 209 2.21 25.20 -1.28
C ASP A 209 1.36 24.41 -0.28
N ILE A 210 1.40 23.08 -0.43
CA ILE A 210 0.63 22.10 0.34
C ILE A 210 0.83 22.25 1.85
N PHE A 211 2.04 22.59 2.27
CA PHE A 211 2.43 22.70 3.68
C PHE A 211 2.38 24.16 4.17
N HIS A 212 2.36 25.12 3.25
CA HIS A 212 2.26 26.55 3.52
C HIS A 212 1.27 27.25 2.57
N PRO A 213 -0.05 27.16 2.81
CA PRO A 213 -1.09 27.67 1.89
C PRO A 213 -1.01 29.17 1.58
N ASP A 214 -0.26 29.94 2.38
CA ASP A 214 0.00 31.37 2.17
C ASP A 214 1.09 31.63 1.10
N ARG A 215 1.70 30.58 0.53
CA ARG A 215 2.78 30.66 -0.46
C ARG A 215 2.29 30.11 -1.80
N ASP A 216 2.69 30.78 -2.89
CA ASP A 216 2.56 30.22 -4.23
C ASP A 216 3.65 29.17 -4.44
N GLU A 217 3.33 28.09 -5.14
CA GLU A 217 4.27 27.02 -5.46
C GLU A 217 4.99 27.29 -6.81
N VAL A 218 6.23 26.83 -6.90
CA VAL A 218 7.03 26.90 -8.14
C VAL A 218 7.05 25.52 -8.78
N ALA A 219 7.21 25.43 -10.10
CA ALA A 219 7.26 24.14 -10.78
C ALA A 219 8.43 23.26 -10.31
N HIS A 220 8.35 21.94 -10.58
CA HIS A 220 9.28 20.94 -10.03
C HIS A 220 10.75 21.29 -10.26
N TYR A 221 11.11 21.73 -11.47
CA TYR A 221 12.47 22.17 -11.79
C TYR A 221 13.00 23.21 -10.79
N TYR A 222 12.17 24.22 -10.52
CA TYR A 222 12.53 25.33 -9.65
C TYR A 222 12.57 24.89 -8.19
N ARG A 223 11.70 23.98 -7.75
CA ARG A 223 11.77 23.36 -6.42
C ARG A 223 13.10 22.64 -6.19
N PHE A 224 13.56 21.84 -7.16
CA PHE A 224 14.88 21.21 -7.08
C PHE A 224 16.03 22.22 -7.15
N GLN A 225 15.84 23.33 -7.87
CA GLN A 225 16.78 24.43 -7.91
C GLN A 225 16.90 25.13 -6.54
N GLU A 226 15.80 25.28 -5.80
CA GLU A 226 15.82 25.81 -4.42
C GLU A 226 16.71 24.96 -3.51
N LEU A 227 16.57 23.63 -3.58
CA LEU A 227 17.41 22.69 -2.81
C LEU A 227 18.88 22.79 -3.23
N LYS A 228 19.17 22.89 -4.52
CA LYS A 228 20.54 23.02 -5.04
C LYS A 228 21.19 24.35 -4.66
N MET A 229 20.43 25.44 -4.63
CA MET A 229 20.92 26.78 -4.31
C MET A 229 20.83 27.13 -2.82
N GLY A 230 20.13 26.32 -2.03
CA GLY A 230 19.89 26.55 -0.61
C GLY A 230 19.04 27.79 -0.33
N ARG A 231 18.09 28.11 -1.23
CA ARG A 231 17.26 29.31 -1.13
C ARG A 231 15.95 29.16 -1.89
N ARG A 232 14.86 29.68 -1.34
CA ARG A 232 13.52 29.69 -1.94
C ARG A 232 13.32 30.81 -2.95
N TYR A 233 12.47 30.59 -3.93
CA TYR A 233 11.92 31.63 -4.79
C TYR A 233 10.96 32.52 -4.01
N ARG A 234 10.83 33.78 -4.43
CA ARG A 234 9.79 34.70 -3.97
C ARG A 234 9.21 35.47 -5.14
N ARG A 235 7.99 35.99 -4.99
CA ARG A 235 7.34 36.81 -6.02
C ARG A 235 8.28 37.90 -6.55
N GLY A 236 8.44 37.94 -7.87
CA GLY A 236 9.35 38.84 -8.57
C GLY A 236 10.67 38.20 -9.02
N ASP A 237 11.02 37.02 -8.50
CA ASP A 237 12.11 36.21 -9.05
C ASP A 237 11.69 35.63 -10.42
N THR A 238 12.68 35.41 -11.28
CA THR A 238 12.54 34.84 -12.61
C THR A 238 13.50 33.64 -12.78
N PRO A 239 13.34 32.82 -13.83
CA PRO A 239 14.28 31.74 -14.10
C PRO A 239 15.74 32.23 -14.23
N GLN A 240 15.95 33.47 -14.70
CA GLN A 240 17.28 34.06 -14.87
C GLN A 240 17.83 34.71 -13.59
N SER A 241 16.98 35.28 -12.73
CA SER A 241 17.46 35.85 -11.46
C SER A 241 17.84 34.76 -10.46
N GLY A 242 17.18 33.60 -10.53
CA GLY A 242 17.25 32.57 -9.51
C GLY A 242 16.51 32.98 -8.22
N PRO A 243 16.52 32.09 -7.20
CA PRO A 243 15.80 32.31 -5.94
C PRO A 243 16.49 33.38 -5.09
N THR A 244 15.73 34.36 -4.59
CA THR A 244 16.23 35.41 -3.69
C THR A 244 15.52 35.46 -2.33
N GLY A 245 14.65 34.50 -2.05
CA GLY A 245 13.84 34.37 -0.84
C GLY A 245 14.58 33.79 0.37
N GLU A 246 13.84 33.08 1.23
CA GLU A 246 14.34 32.49 2.48
C GLU A 246 15.43 31.45 2.22
N THR A 247 16.42 31.36 3.11
CA THR A 247 17.45 30.30 3.04
C THR A 247 16.82 28.95 3.32
N LEU A 248 17.19 27.94 2.55
CA LEU A 248 16.82 26.54 2.73
C LEU A 248 18.08 25.76 3.08
N SER A 249 18.08 25.03 4.19
CA SER A 249 19.25 24.25 4.61
C SER A 249 19.02 22.75 4.48
N VAL A 250 20.02 22.06 3.93
CA VAL A 250 20.08 20.60 3.93
C VAL A 250 21.29 20.12 4.72
N ASP A 251 21.03 19.26 5.68
CA ASP A 251 22.01 18.56 6.50
C ASP A 251 22.34 17.20 5.88
N LEU A 252 23.45 17.13 5.15
CA LEU A 252 23.89 15.90 4.46
C LEU A 252 24.27 14.77 5.41
N ASP A 253 24.62 15.07 6.66
CA ASP A 253 24.87 14.04 7.67
C ASP A 253 23.55 13.36 8.11
N GLY A 254 22.40 14.00 7.83
CA GLY A 254 21.05 13.47 8.02
C GLY A 254 20.51 12.73 6.79
N VAL A 255 21.37 12.28 5.89
CA VAL A 255 21.01 11.45 4.75
C VAL A 255 21.54 10.04 4.97
N TYR A 256 20.66 9.05 4.92
CA TYR A 256 21.04 7.64 4.96
C TYR A 256 21.90 7.27 3.75
N SER A 257 22.97 6.51 4.00
CA SER A 257 23.74 5.88 2.92
C SER A 257 22.85 4.90 2.16
N MET A 258 23.22 4.59 0.91
CA MET A 258 22.55 3.58 0.11
C MET A 258 23.50 3.14 -1.01
N ARG A 259 23.59 1.82 -1.25
CA ARG A 259 24.25 1.28 -2.44
C ARG A 259 23.61 1.88 -3.70
N ARG A 260 24.43 2.39 -4.62
CA ARG A 260 23.97 2.90 -5.91
C ARG A 260 23.41 1.77 -6.77
N ASN A 261 22.21 1.96 -7.33
CA ASN A 261 21.54 0.99 -8.20
C ASN A 261 21.53 -0.45 -7.65
N PRO A 262 21.01 -0.67 -6.42
CA PRO A 262 21.09 -1.96 -5.75
C PRO A 262 20.26 -3.00 -6.51
N ARG A 263 20.69 -4.26 -6.45
CA ARG A 263 20.04 -5.40 -7.10
C ARG A 263 19.91 -6.57 -6.14
N LEU A 264 18.88 -7.39 -6.34
CA LEU A 264 18.73 -8.64 -5.59
C LEU A 264 19.95 -9.54 -5.74
N ALA A 265 20.55 -9.56 -6.94
CA ALA A 265 21.72 -10.36 -7.26
C ALA A 265 22.99 -9.95 -6.49
N ASP A 266 23.01 -8.76 -5.87
CA ASP A 266 24.15 -8.28 -5.08
C ASP A 266 24.27 -9.03 -3.74
N HIS A 267 23.18 -9.68 -3.29
CA HIS A 267 23.13 -10.42 -2.04
C HIS A 267 22.69 -11.87 -2.24
N ALA A 268 23.23 -12.77 -1.41
CA ALA A 268 22.95 -14.20 -1.49
C ALA A 268 21.46 -14.48 -1.19
N PRO A 269 20.81 -15.42 -1.91
CA PRO A 269 19.46 -15.87 -1.60
C PRO A 269 19.32 -16.30 -0.14
N GLY A 270 18.25 -15.87 0.53
CA GLY A 270 18.00 -16.14 1.95
C GLY A 270 18.81 -15.29 2.94
N SER A 271 19.70 -14.39 2.48
CA SER A 271 20.27 -13.37 3.37
C SER A 271 19.19 -12.42 3.90
N PRO A 272 19.40 -11.79 5.07
CA PRO A 272 18.45 -10.81 5.62
C PRO A 272 18.18 -9.65 4.64
N ILE A 273 19.24 -9.09 4.03
CA ILE A 273 19.11 -7.99 3.04
C ILE A 273 18.27 -8.44 1.85
N ARG A 274 18.60 -9.58 1.23
CA ARG A 274 17.86 -10.08 0.07
C ARG A 274 16.39 -10.31 0.40
N THR A 275 16.10 -10.88 1.57
CA THR A 275 14.72 -11.12 2.02
C THR A 275 13.95 -9.80 2.13
N ALA A 276 14.56 -8.78 2.74
CA ALA A 276 13.96 -7.45 2.86
C ALA A 276 13.77 -6.76 1.49
N GLN A 277 14.70 -6.92 0.55
CA GLN A 277 14.55 -6.40 -0.81
C GLN A 277 13.47 -7.14 -1.61
N GLU A 278 13.34 -8.47 -1.44
CA GLU A 278 12.25 -9.26 -2.03
C GLU A 278 10.90 -8.82 -1.48
N ASP A 279 10.81 -8.56 -0.17
CA ASP A 279 9.62 -7.99 0.47
C ASP A 279 9.27 -6.61 -0.07
N PHE A 280 10.25 -5.71 -0.19
CA PHE A 280 10.05 -4.41 -0.81
C PHE A 280 9.51 -4.53 -2.24
N ASN A 281 10.12 -5.39 -3.07
CA ASN A 281 9.71 -5.59 -4.46
C ASN A 281 8.29 -6.19 -4.57
N HIS A 282 7.94 -7.12 -3.68
CA HIS A 282 6.58 -7.65 -3.58
C HIS A 282 5.57 -6.55 -3.25
N THR A 283 5.87 -5.72 -2.25
CA THR A 283 5.01 -4.60 -1.86
C THR A 283 4.89 -3.59 -3.00
N TYR A 284 5.97 -3.26 -3.69
CA TYR A 284 5.95 -2.27 -4.77
C TYR A 284 5.11 -2.76 -5.95
N CYS A 285 5.28 -4.01 -6.36
CA CYS A 285 4.44 -4.61 -7.38
C CYS A 285 2.96 -4.72 -6.94
N ALA A 286 2.69 -4.88 -5.64
CA ALA A 286 1.33 -4.83 -5.11
C ALA A 286 0.73 -3.43 -5.24
N VAL A 287 1.49 -2.37 -4.99
CA VAL A 287 1.07 -0.98 -5.24
C VAL A 287 0.72 -0.80 -6.72
N LEU A 288 1.57 -1.22 -7.65
CA LEU A 288 1.29 -1.10 -9.09
C LEU A 288 0.01 -1.82 -9.49
N ARG A 289 -0.24 -3.01 -8.93
CA ARG A 289 -1.49 -3.74 -9.16
C ARG A 289 -2.71 -3.03 -8.58
N LEU A 290 -2.61 -2.50 -7.36
CA LEU A 290 -3.71 -1.75 -6.73
C LEU A 290 -4.04 -0.48 -7.53
N LEU A 291 -3.03 0.22 -8.03
CA LEU A 291 -3.20 1.36 -8.94
C LEU A 291 -3.82 0.93 -10.27
N GLU A 292 -3.35 -0.16 -10.87
CA GLU A 292 -3.95 -0.72 -12.11
C GLU A 292 -5.44 -1.06 -11.90
N GLN A 293 -5.82 -1.65 -10.76
CA GLN A 293 -7.22 -1.92 -10.43
C GLN A 293 -8.01 -0.64 -10.20
N ALA A 294 -7.44 0.32 -9.46
CA ALA A 294 -8.07 1.61 -9.21
C ALA A 294 -8.42 2.33 -10.52
N PHE A 295 -7.44 2.39 -11.43
CA PHE A 295 -7.61 3.02 -12.73
C PHE A 295 -8.44 2.19 -13.71
N ASN A 296 -8.80 0.94 -13.42
CA ASN A 296 -9.62 0.10 -14.30
C ASN A 296 -11.02 -0.20 -13.73
N GLY A 297 -11.52 0.64 -12.81
CA GLY A 297 -12.91 0.59 -12.34
C GLY A 297 -13.11 0.17 -10.88
N SER A 298 -12.08 0.28 -10.05
CA SER A 298 -12.16 0.05 -8.59
C SER A 298 -11.53 1.22 -7.82
N PRO A 299 -12.02 2.47 -7.98
CA PRO A 299 -11.37 3.69 -7.47
C PRO A 299 -11.10 3.66 -5.95
N GLU A 300 -11.86 2.91 -5.17
CA GLU A 300 -11.62 2.68 -3.74
C GLU A 300 -10.25 2.05 -3.44
N MET A 301 -9.67 1.32 -4.39
CA MET A 301 -8.34 0.71 -4.27
C MET A 301 -7.23 1.76 -4.26
N LEU A 302 -7.49 3.00 -4.70
CA LEU A 302 -6.52 4.09 -4.63
C LEU A 302 -6.15 4.40 -3.18
N GLY A 303 -7.12 4.45 -2.27
CA GLY A 303 -6.86 4.66 -0.84
C GLY A 303 -6.03 3.52 -0.22
N VAL A 304 -6.27 2.28 -0.67
CA VAL A 304 -5.48 1.11 -0.27
C VAL A 304 -4.06 1.16 -0.84
N ALA A 305 -3.89 1.60 -2.10
CA ALA A 305 -2.58 1.80 -2.72
C ALA A 305 -1.77 2.85 -1.96
N THR A 306 -2.36 4.02 -1.68
CA THR A 306 -1.72 5.08 -0.87
C THR A 306 -1.38 4.57 0.54
N GLY A 307 -2.30 3.83 1.19
CA GLY A 307 -2.04 3.18 2.48
C GLY A 307 -0.86 2.20 2.42
N THR A 308 -0.70 1.49 1.31
CA THR A 308 0.40 0.54 1.06
C THR A 308 1.73 1.26 0.81
N MET A 309 1.73 2.51 0.33
CA MET A 309 2.98 3.28 0.17
C MET A 309 3.68 3.57 1.51
N TYR A 310 2.95 3.68 2.62
CA TYR A 310 3.57 3.78 3.94
C TYR A 310 4.38 2.53 4.29
N ALA A 311 3.96 1.35 3.82
CA ALA A 311 4.74 0.12 3.96
C ALA A 311 6.06 0.20 3.20
N LEU A 312 6.05 0.74 1.98
CA LEU A 312 7.26 0.92 1.18
C LEU A 312 8.26 1.83 1.88
N LYS A 313 7.79 2.93 2.48
CA LYS A 313 8.65 3.81 3.28
C LYS A 313 9.35 3.06 4.40
N ALA A 314 8.58 2.34 5.24
CA ALA A 314 9.15 1.59 6.36
C ALA A 314 10.14 0.51 5.90
N GLN A 315 9.81 -0.22 4.84
CA GLN A 315 10.70 -1.24 4.25
C GLN A 315 11.99 -0.63 3.68
N ALA A 316 11.91 0.53 3.01
CA ALA A 316 13.07 1.23 2.50
C ALA A 316 13.99 1.72 3.63
N GLN A 317 13.42 2.31 4.69
CA GLN A 317 14.18 2.76 5.86
C GLN A 317 14.87 1.59 6.57
N GLY A 318 14.17 0.45 6.71
CA GLY A 318 14.79 -0.77 7.25
C GLY A 318 15.96 -1.27 6.41
N LEU A 319 15.91 -1.15 5.08
CA LEU A 319 17.05 -1.47 4.21
C LEU A 319 18.23 -0.53 4.43
N PHE A 320 17.99 0.76 4.64
CA PHE A 320 19.05 1.75 4.88
C PHE A 320 19.80 1.54 6.19
N GLU A 321 19.27 0.75 7.13
CA GLU A 321 19.95 0.36 8.37
C GLU A 321 20.80 -0.91 8.21
N MET A 322 20.61 -1.67 7.13
CA MET A 322 21.32 -2.91 6.88
C MET A 322 22.66 -2.65 6.17
N SER A 323 23.77 -2.80 6.89
CA SER A 323 25.12 -2.68 6.32
C SER A 323 25.37 -3.75 5.25
N ASP A 324 25.86 -3.31 4.09
CA ASP A 324 26.23 -4.15 2.96
C ASP A 324 27.75 -4.48 2.93
N GLY A 325 28.46 -4.24 4.03
CA GLY A 325 29.88 -4.56 4.17
C GLY A 325 30.85 -3.69 3.35
N GLU A 326 30.37 -2.89 2.40
CA GLU A 326 31.18 -2.01 1.53
C GLU A 326 31.17 -0.52 1.98
N GLY A 327 30.85 -0.24 3.25
CA GLY A 327 30.69 1.15 3.74
C GLY A 327 29.44 1.85 3.21
N THR A 328 28.57 1.10 2.53
CA THR A 328 27.21 1.48 2.15
C THR A 328 26.21 0.54 2.82
N THR A 329 24.94 0.91 2.78
CA THR A 329 23.83 0.09 3.28
C THR A 329 22.98 -0.37 2.10
N ALA A 330 22.15 -1.38 2.36
CA ALA A 330 21.23 -1.90 1.35
C ALA A 330 20.24 -0.82 0.92
N GLY A 331 19.61 -1.04 -0.23
CA GLY A 331 18.59 -0.13 -0.75
C GLY A 331 17.49 -0.84 -1.51
N PRO A 332 16.38 -0.13 -1.77
CA PRO A 332 15.28 -0.64 -2.60
C PRO A 332 15.73 -0.92 -4.04
N THR A 333 15.35 -2.07 -4.58
CA THR A 333 15.83 -2.54 -5.91
C THR A 333 14.82 -2.32 -7.04
N PHE A 334 13.53 -2.21 -6.71
CA PHE A 334 12.42 -2.06 -7.66
C PHE A 334 12.43 -3.11 -8.79
N GLU A 335 12.82 -4.35 -8.48
CA GLU A 335 12.79 -5.43 -9.47
C GLU A 335 11.37 -6.02 -9.59
N TYR A 336 10.89 -6.19 -10.82
CA TYR A 336 9.57 -6.75 -11.08
C TYR A 336 9.47 -8.20 -10.57
N VAL A 337 8.43 -8.49 -9.78
CA VAL A 337 8.10 -9.85 -9.38
C VAL A 337 6.86 -10.31 -10.15
N PRO A 338 6.90 -11.38 -10.96
CA PRO A 338 5.71 -11.87 -11.67
C PRO A 338 4.59 -12.33 -10.72
N PRO A 339 3.30 -12.17 -11.09
CA PRO A 339 2.16 -12.58 -10.25
C PRO A 339 2.21 -14.04 -9.77
N GLU A 340 2.73 -14.96 -10.60
CA GLU A 340 2.93 -16.37 -10.25
C GLU A 340 3.96 -16.57 -9.14
N SER A 341 4.98 -15.72 -9.08
CA SER A 341 6.04 -15.77 -8.06
C SER A 341 5.63 -15.11 -6.75
N ARG A 342 4.68 -14.15 -6.79
CA ARG A 342 4.11 -13.51 -5.59
C ARG A 342 3.29 -14.47 -4.73
N ALA A 343 2.80 -15.57 -5.31
CA ALA A 343 2.04 -16.59 -4.61
C ALA A 343 2.93 -17.58 -3.81
N ALA A 344 4.24 -17.58 -4.04
CA ALA A 344 5.14 -18.65 -3.58
C ALA A 344 5.43 -18.63 -2.07
N SER A 345 5.23 -17.50 -1.38
CA SER A 345 5.40 -17.42 0.08
C SER A 345 4.20 -16.76 0.74
N ARG A 346 3.32 -17.61 1.30
CA ARG A 346 2.19 -17.19 2.12
C ARG A 346 2.66 -16.83 3.50
N ARG A 347 2.52 -15.56 3.88
CA ARG A 347 2.89 -15.04 5.20
C ARG A 347 2.15 -13.75 5.50
N ILE A 348 2.17 -13.33 6.76
CA ILE A 348 1.75 -12.01 7.19
C ILE A 348 2.96 -11.31 7.79
N VAL A 349 3.22 -10.07 7.40
CA VAL A 349 4.28 -9.23 7.97
C VAL A 349 3.63 -8.10 8.76
N VAL A 350 4.06 -7.90 10.00
CA VAL A 350 3.67 -6.78 10.84
C VAL A 350 4.62 -5.62 10.56
N LEU A 351 4.09 -4.47 10.17
CA LEU A 351 4.92 -3.27 10.01
C LEU A 351 5.01 -2.49 11.32
N PRO A 352 6.19 -1.90 11.66
CA PRO A 352 6.32 -0.99 12.79
C PRO A 352 5.26 0.10 12.74
N ASP A 353 4.50 0.28 13.83
CA ASP A 353 3.41 1.28 13.94
C ASP A 353 2.40 1.31 12.77
N GLY A 354 2.37 0.21 12.01
CA GLY A 354 1.70 0.15 10.74
C GLY A 354 0.71 -1.00 10.64
N PRO A 355 0.21 -1.29 9.44
CA PRO A 355 -0.74 -2.35 9.18
C PRO A 355 -0.09 -3.74 9.13
N TYR A 356 -0.93 -4.76 8.90
CA TYR A 356 -0.48 -6.09 8.49
C TYR A 356 -0.41 -6.17 6.97
N VAL A 357 0.70 -6.66 6.42
CA VAL A 357 0.84 -6.97 5.00
C VAL A 357 0.68 -8.48 4.82
N VAL A 358 -0.34 -8.89 4.08
CA VAL A 358 -0.63 -10.30 3.81
C VAL A 358 -0.11 -10.64 2.43
N HIS A 359 0.75 -11.64 2.32
CA HIS A 359 1.37 -12.10 1.07
C HIS A 359 0.84 -13.49 0.66
N GLY A 360 0.90 -13.79 -0.64
CA GLY A 360 0.73 -15.15 -1.16
C GLY A 360 -0.72 -15.57 -1.47
N ARG A 361 -1.62 -14.64 -1.77
CA ARG A 361 -3.05 -14.90 -2.07
C ARG A 361 -3.77 -15.66 -0.96
N ILE A 362 -3.49 -15.34 0.31
CA ILE A 362 -4.22 -15.94 1.43
C ILE A 362 -5.68 -15.45 1.37
N PRO A 363 -6.70 -16.34 1.29
CA PRO A 363 -8.09 -15.93 1.18
C PRO A 363 -8.55 -15.05 2.36
N LEU A 364 -9.25 -13.96 2.06
CA LEU A 364 -9.89 -13.09 3.04
C LEU A 364 -11.41 -13.31 3.03
N ARG A 365 -12.03 -13.45 4.20
CA ARG A 365 -13.49 -13.68 4.33
C ARG A 365 -14.05 -13.09 5.62
N ARG A 366 -15.37 -12.91 5.71
CA ARG A 366 -16.04 -12.57 6.97
C ARG A 366 -16.48 -13.83 7.73
N LYS A 367 -16.41 -13.81 9.06
CA LYS A 367 -16.99 -14.85 9.92
C LYS A 367 -17.77 -14.22 11.07
N ARG A 368 -18.95 -14.74 11.35
CA ARG A 368 -19.85 -14.25 12.40
C ARG A 368 -20.06 -15.32 13.47
N LYS A 369 -19.99 -14.93 14.75
CA LYS A 369 -20.28 -15.82 15.87
C LYS A 369 -21.79 -16.06 15.95
N ILE A 370 -22.20 -17.32 15.96
CA ILE A 370 -23.58 -17.72 16.19
C ILE A 370 -23.76 -18.06 17.66
N VAL A 371 -24.80 -17.49 18.28
CA VAL A 371 -25.14 -17.69 19.68
C VAL A 371 -26.55 -18.27 19.81
N SER A 372 -26.78 -18.98 20.91
CA SER A 372 -28.13 -19.42 21.32
C SER A 372 -28.99 -18.27 21.82
N ALA A 373 -30.27 -18.52 22.09
CA ALA A 373 -31.18 -17.56 22.72
C ALA A 373 -30.68 -17.08 24.10
N GLU A 374 -29.90 -17.91 24.81
CA GLU A 374 -29.27 -17.56 26.08
C GLU A 374 -27.84 -16.98 25.91
N ASN A 375 -27.50 -16.48 24.71
CA ASN A 375 -26.18 -15.92 24.36
C ASN A 375 -24.98 -16.86 24.49
N ALA A 376 -25.20 -18.17 24.66
CA ALA A 376 -24.09 -19.12 24.63
C ALA A 376 -23.56 -19.29 23.20
N ALA A 377 -22.22 -19.20 23.02
CA ALA A 377 -21.56 -19.39 21.73
C ALA A 377 -21.74 -20.82 21.21
N LEU A 378 -22.16 -20.95 19.94
CA LEU A 378 -22.47 -22.22 19.29
C LEU A 378 -21.46 -22.56 18.20
N THR A 379 -21.28 -21.69 17.21
CA THR A 379 -20.34 -21.92 16.10
C THR A 379 -19.94 -20.62 15.40
N TRP A 380 -19.06 -20.72 14.40
CA TRP A 380 -18.73 -19.65 13.46
C TRP A 380 -19.43 -19.87 12.12
N GLU A 381 -20.25 -18.92 11.71
CA GLU A 381 -20.81 -18.87 10.36
C GLU A 381 -19.80 -18.21 9.41
N THR A 382 -19.51 -18.87 8.29
CA THR A 382 -18.65 -18.30 7.24
C THR A 382 -19.52 -17.47 6.30
N GLY A 383 -19.24 -16.18 6.22
CA GLY A 383 -19.88 -15.27 5.27
C GLY A 383 -19.07 -15.14 3.99
N ASP A 384 -19.30 -14.03 3.30
CA ASP A 384 -18.74 -13.79 1.98
C ASP A 384 -17.21 -13.68 1.96
N ALA A 385 -16.64 -14.10 0.83
CA ALA A 385 -15.26 -13.81 0.50
C ALA A 385 -15.09 -12.33 0.19
N ILE A 386 -14.00 -11.74 0.67
CA ILE A 386 -13.60 -10.38 0.33
C ILE A 386 -12.60 -10.48 -0.80
N ALA A 387 -12.84 -9.78 -1.91
CA ALA A 387 -11.92 -9.77 -3.04
C ALA A 387 -10.59 -9.13 -2.63
N THR A 388 -9.48 -9.82 -2.95
CA THR A 388 -8.13 -9.34 -2.64
C THR A 388 -7.16 -9.63 -3.77
N GLY A 389 -6.08 -8.87 -3.83
CA GLY A 389 -4.91 -9.18 -4.65
C GLY A 389 -4.05 -10.29 -4.04
N ASP A 390 -2.86 -10.47 -4.62
CA ASP A 390 -1.86 -11.44 -4.13
C ASP A 390 -1.22 -10.99 -2.83
N THR A 391 -1.06 -9.68 -2.72
CA THR A 391 -0.69 -8.98 -1.51
C THR A 391 -1.79 -7.98 -1.19
N TYR A 392 -2.18 -7.86 0.08
CA TYR A 392 -3.14 -6.87 0.55
C TYR A 392 -2.82 -6.46 1.98
N VAL A 393 -3.31 -5.28 2.38
CA VAL A 393 -2.90 -4.63 3.62
C VAL A 393 -4.10 -4.45 4.55
N LEU A 394 -4.04 -5.01 5.75
CA LEU A 394 -5.12 -5.00 6.74
C LEU A 394 -4.85 -3.99 7.86
N CYS A 395 -5.89 -3.27 8.27
CA CYS A 395 -5.82 -2.28 9.34
C CYS A 395 -5.51 -2.95 10.69
N ARG A 396 -4.48 -2.45 11.36
CA ARG A 396 -4.10 -2.83 12.74
C ARG A 396 -4.53 -1.78 13.78
N CYS A 397 -4.58 -0.50 13.39
CA CYS A 397 -4.84 0.63 14.30
C CYS A 397 -6.31 0.81 14.71
N GLY A 398 -7.25 0.12 14.05
CA GLY A 398 -8.69 0.25 14.35
C GLY A 398 -9.34 1.55 13.87
N ARG A 399 -8.63 2.43 13.14
CA ARG A 399 -9.14 3.75 12.72
C ARG A 399 -9.34 3.96 11.22
N SER A 400 -8.92 3.01 10.37
CA SER A 400 -9.11 3.09 8.90
C SER A 400 -10.58 3.29 8.49
N GLY A 401 -10.88 4.21 7.57
CA GLY A 401 -12.21 4.35 6.97
C GLY A 401 -12.58 3.17 6.05
N SER A 402 -11.60 2.44 5.53
CA SER A 402 -11.77 1.32 4.57
C SER A 402 -11.64 -0.07 5.21
N LYS A 403 -11.92 -0.20 6.52
CA LYS A 403 -11.82 -1.50 7.23
C LYS A 403 -12.52 -2.63 6.46
N PRO A 404 -11.90 -3.83 6.39
CA PRO A 404 -10.74 -4.28 7.15
C PRO A 404 -9.39 -3.83 6.57
N PHE A 405 -9.37 -3.11 5.45
CA PHE A 405 -8.14 -2.65 4.81
C PHE A 405 -7.55 -1.43 5.49
N CYS A 406 -6.25 -1.22 5.29
CA CYS A 406 -5.55 -0.01 5.73
C CYS A 406 -5.67 1.10 4.67
N ASP A 407 -5.98 2.31 5.12
CA ASP A 407 -6.01 3.54 4.31
C ASP A 407 -4.91 4.54 4.68
N GLY A 408 -3.96 4.14 5.53
CA GLY A 408 -2.89 5.02 6.01
C GLY A 408 -3.21 5.84 7.27
N THR A 409 -4.44 5.79 7.80
CA THR A 409 -4.85 6.56 8.99
C THR A 409 -3.90 6.39 10.19
N HIS A 410 -3.26 5.23 10.33
CA HIS A 410 -2.29 4.93 11.39
C HIS A 410 -1.14 5.94 11.46
N ALA A 411 -0.64 6.43 10.33
CA ALA A 411 0.45 7.39 10.27
C ALA A 411 0.01 8.78 10.76
N VAL A 412 -1.21 9.19 10.39
CA VAL A 412 -1.79 10.50 10.75
C VAL A 412 -2.06 10.58 12.26
N ILE A 413 -2.56 9.50 12.85
CA ILE A 413 -2.92 9.48 14.28
C ILE A 413 -1.75 9.10 15.20
N GLY A 414 -0.57 8.81 14.64
CA GLY A 414 0.59 8.32 15.40
C GLY A 414 0.28 7.03 16.15
N PHE A 415 -0.23 6.01 15.44
CA PHE A 415 -0.60 4.73 16.05
C PHE A 415 0.62 4.04 16.69
N ASP A 416 0.56 3.80 18.00
CA ASP A 416 1.53 2.95 18.70
C ASP A 416 1.19 1.46 18.48
N GLY A 417 1.96 0.84 17.60
CA GLY A 417 1.87 -0.55 17.23
C GLY A 417 2.88 -1.45 17.95
N THR A 418 3.50 -0.98 19.03
CA THR A 418 4.52 -1.74 19.79
C THR A 418 4.00 -3.15 20.11
N GLU A 419 4.76 -4.15 19.69
CA GLU A 419 4.45 -5.55 19.92
C GLU A 419 4.89 -5.96 21.33
N THR A 420 3.97 -6.52 22.09
CA THR A 420 4.11 -6.91 23.50
C THR A 420 3.81 -8.39 23.75
N ALA A 421 3.47 -9.13 22.69
CA ALA A 421 3.12 -10.54 22.79
C ALA A 421 4.28 -11.40 23.31
N ASP A 422 3.94 -12.32 24.21
CA ASP A 422 4.88 -13.33 24.69
C ASP A 422 5.26 -14.27 23.54
N VAL A 423 6.56 -14.37 23.27
CA VAL A 423 7.11 -15.17 22.16
C VAL A 423 7.57 -16.56 22.59
N ARG A 424 7.42 -16.90 23.87
CA ARG A 424 7.59 -18.28 24.33
C ARG A 424 6.60 -19.19 23.61
N SER A 425 7.00 -20.43 23.40
CA SER A 425 6.18 -21.40 22.70
C SER A 425 4.93 -21.73 23.51
N TYR A 426 3.88 -22.17 22.81
CA TYR A 426 2.69 -22.68 23.48
C TYR A 426 2.97 -23.82 24.46
N GLU A 427 3.93 -24.70 24.14
CA GLU A 427 4.32 -25.80 25.02
C GLU A 427 4.91 -25.31 26.35
N GLU A 428 5.62 -24.19 26.34
CA GLU A 428 6.19 -23.58 27.54
C GLU A 428 5.14 -22.83 28.37
N LEU A 429 4.13 -22.24 27.71
CA LEU A 429 3.10 -21.43 28.36
C LEU A 429 1.86 -22.22 28.80
N GLN A 430 1.67 -23.43 28.26
CA GLN A 430 0.43 -24.17 28.48
C GLN A 430 0.26 -24.63 29.93
N HIS A 431 -0.97 -24.50 30.41
CA HIS A 431 -1.46 -25.18 31.58
C HIS A 431 -2.22 -26.43 31.15
N VAL A 432 -1.80 -27.58 31.68
CA VAL A 432 -2.39 -28.89 31.34
C VAL A 432 -3.42 -29.28 32.38
N HIS A 433 -4.61 -29.66 31.91
CA HIS A 433 -5.73 -30.14 32.70
C HIS A 433 -6.20 -31.49 32.18
N ASP A 434 -5.99 -32.54 32.96
CA ASP A 434 -6.28 -33.91 32.51
C ASP A 434 -7.69 -34.37 32.82
N GLY A 435 -8.17 -35.24 31.94
CA GLY A 435 -9.33 -36.08 32.11
C GLY A 435 -9.00 -37.54 31.77
N VAL A 436 -10.03 -38.39 31.76
CA VAL A 436 -9.91 -39.78 31.31
C VAL A 436 -9.94 -39.81 29.78
N GLY A 437 -8.83 -40.19 29.14
CA GLY A 437 -8.74 -40.31 27.68
C GLY A 437 -8.74 -38.97 26.92
N ILE A 438 -8.49 -37.86 27.62
CA ILE A 438 -8.30 -36.52 27.06
C ILE A 438 -7.44 -35.68 28.01
N SER A 439 -6.60 -34.81 27.47
CA SER A 439 -5.83 -33.80 28.20
C SER A 439 -6.05 -32.45 27.53
N ALA A 440 -6.71 -31.52 28.23
CA ALA A 440 -6.90 -30.16 27.73
C ALA A 440 -5.69 -29.29 28.08
N GLN A 441 -5.15 -28.59 27.10
CA GLN A 441 -4.02 -27.67 27.24
C GLN A 441 -4.55 -26.25 27.04
N ARG A 442 -4.08 -25.30 27.86
CA ARG A 442 -4.54 -23.92 27.78
C ARG A 442 -3.41 -22.91 27.94
N VAL A 443 -3.30 -21.98 27.00
CA VAL A 443 -2.52 -20.74 27.14
C VAL A 443 -3.48 -19.57 27.28
N GLY A 444 -3.49 -18.94 28.46
CA GLY A 444 -4.48 -17.92 28.82
C GLY A 444 -4.30 -16.62 28.05
N GLU A 445 -3.05 -16.28 27.74
CA GLU A 445 -2.59 -15.07 27.07
C GLU A 445 -3.11 -14.99 25.63
N LEU A 446 -3.41 -16.14 25.01
CA LEU A 446 -4.02 -16.21 23.67
C LEU A 446 -5.55 -16.01 23.70
N CYS A 447 -6.19 -15.99 24.87
CA CYS A 447 -7.64 -16.01 24.95
C CYS A 447 -8.26 -14.69 24.48
N ILE A 448 -8.99 -14.71 23.36
CA ILE A 448 -9.79 -13.54 22.92
C ILE A 448 -11.19 -13.53 23.52
N HIS A 449 -11.46 -14.26 24.61
CA HIS A 449 -12.77 -14.28 25.29
C HIS A 449 -14.00 -14.62 24.42
N ALA A 450 -13.83 -15.41 23.35
CA ALA A 450 -14.93 -15.81 22.45
C ALA A 450 -15.98 -16.76 23.09
N ALA A 451 -15.76 -17.20 24.33
CA ALA A 451 -16.69 -17.94 25.19
C ALA A 451 -17.13 -19.35 24.74
N PHE A 452 -16.58 -19.93 23.66
CA PHE A 452 -16.86 -21.31 23.26
C PHE A 452 -16.54 -22.36 24.35
N CYS A 453 -15.54 -22.10 25.19
CA CYS A 453 -15.14 -23.00 26.27
C CYS A 453 -16.12 -23.02 27.47
N LEU A 454 -16.99 -22.01 27.60
CA LEU A 454 -18.00 -21.94 28.67
C LEU A 454 -19.23 -22.79 28.32
N GLY A 455 -19.70 -22.69 27.08
CA GLY A 455 -20.87 -23.39 26.54
C GLY A 455 -22.18 -23.18 27.33
N ARG A 456 -23.22 -23.97 27.02
CA ARG A 456 -24.55 -23.86 27.66
C ARG A 456 -24.67 -24.58 29.02
N THR A 457 -23.84 -25.60 29.26
CA THR A 457 -23.98 -26.49 30.42
C THR A 457 -23.05 -26.09 31.56
N ARG A 458 -21.74 -26.23 31.35
CA ARG A 458 -20.66 -25.89 32.28
C ARG A 458 -19.33 -25.75 31.53
N PRO A 459 -18.33 -25.04 32.09
CA PRO A 459 -17.03 -24.84 31.44
C PRO A 459 -16.25 -26.15 31.24
N ILE A 460 -15.35 -26.19 30.24
CA ILE A 460 -14.47 -27.35 29.96
C ILE A 460 -13.77 -27.86 31.23
N ALA A 461 -13.24 -26.96 32.05
CA ALA A 461 -12.57 -27.32 33.30
C ALA A 461 -13.43 -28.19 34.23
N ALA A 462 -14.75 -27.93 34.28
CA ALA A 462 -15.69 -28.73 35.07
C ALA A 462 -16.12 -30.02 34.36
N MET A 463 -16.03 -30.07 33.03
CA MET A 463 -16.38 -31.26 32.24
C MET A 463 -15.28 -32.33 32.29
N LEU A 464 -14.01 -31.95 32.49
CA LEU A 464 -12.89 -32.88 32.51
C LEU A 464 -13.03 -33.98 33.57
N ALA A 465 -13.68 -33.69 34.71
CA ALA A 465 -13.95 -34.68 35.75
C ALA A 465 -14.84 -35.84 35.28
N ASP A 466 -15.69 -35.60 34.28
CA ASP A 466 -16.67 -36.56 33.75
C ASP A 466 -16.29 -37.06 32.35
N SER A 467 -15.05 -36.82 31.93
CA SER A 467 -14.53 -37.24 30.62
C SER A 467 -14.35 -38.76 30.47
N ALA A 468 -14.71 -39.59 31.45
CA ALA A 468 -14.87 -41.02 31.24
C ALA A 468 -16.03 -41.32 30.27
N ASP A 469 -17.04 -40.45 30.23
CA ASP A 469 -18.13 -40.47 29.24
C ASP A 469 -17.63 -39.95 27.88
N SER A 470 -17.85 -40.74 26.82
CA SER A 470 -17.47 -40.37 25.46
C SER A 470 -18.18 -39.12 24.95
N ASP A 471 -19.43 -38.90 25.34
CA ASP A 471 -20.20 -37.73 24.87
C ASP A 471 -19.65 -36.45 25.48
N VAL A 472 -19.21 -36.52 26.75
CA VAL A 472 -18.53 -35.40 27.42
C VAL A 472 -17.21 -35.10 26.72
N ARG A 473 -16.40 -36.13 26.39
CA ARG A 473 -15.14 -35.92 25.63
C ARG A 473 -15.38 -35.29 24.27
N SER A 474 -16.31 -35.81 23.49
CA SER A 474 -16.66 -35.25 22.18
C SER A 474 -17.15 -33.81 22.28
N ASN A 475 -17.90 -33.47 23.33
CA ASN A 475 -18.31 -32.09 23.58
C ASN A 475 -17.13 -31.18 23.95
N ILE A 476 -16.17 -31.64 24.75
CA ILE A 476 -14.94 -30.89 25.05
C ILE A 476 -14.16 -30.62 23.76
N MET A 477 -13.91 -31.66 22.94
CA MET A 477 -13.17 -31.55 21.68
C MET A 477 -13.83 -30.52 20.74
N GLY A 478 -15.13 -30.63 20.49
CA GLY A 478 -15.84 -29.70 19.61
C GLY A 478 -15.85 -28.24 20.10
N ARG A 479 -15.84 -28.01 21.42
CA ARG A 479 -15.70 -26.64 21.97
C ARG A 479 -14.30 -26.07 21.78
N ILE A 480 -13.28 -26.92 21.93
CA ILE A 480 -11.88 -26.54 21.72
C ILE A 480 -11.65 -26.19 20.25
N ASP A 481 -12.19 -26.97 19.32
CA ASP A 481 -12.09 -26.73 17.87
C ASP A 481 -12.70 -25.39 17.43
N HIS A 482 -13.69 -24.88 18.18
CA HIS A 482 -14.29 -23.57 17.92
C HIS A 482 -13.53 -22.39 18.55
N CYS A 483 -12.51 -22.63 19.38
CA CYS A 483 -11.68 -21.58 19.98
C CYS A 483 -10.82 -20.90 18.88
N PRO A 484 -11.10 -19.66 18.45
CA PRO A 484 -10.45 -19.09 17.27
C PRO A 484 -8.94 -18.84 17.50
N SER A 485 -8.54 -18.43 18.69
CA SER A 485 -7.14 -18.12 18.98
C SER A 485 -6.26 -19.35 19.23
N GLY A 486 -6.86 -20.53 19.34
CA GLY A 486 -6.15 -21.73 19.78
C GLY A 486 -5.63 -21.58 21.22
N SER A 487 -6.28 -20.76 22.06
CA SER A 487 -5.98 -20.68 23.50
C SER A 487 -6.22 -22.00 24.22
N TYR A 488 -7.11 -22.83 23.68
CA TYR A 488 -7.25 -24.24 24.05
C TYR A 488 -6.83 -25.13 22.88
N SER A 489 -6.18 -26.24 23.24
CA SER A 489 -5.95 -27.43 22.42
C SER A 489 -6.20 -28.68 23.27
N TYR A 490 -6.24 -29.87 22.67
CA TYR A 490 -6.35 -31.12 23.43
C TYR A 490 -5.43 -32.21 22.89
N ALA A 491 -5.06 -33.16 23.74
CA ALA A 491 -4.40 -34.40 23.37
C ALA A 491 -5.19 -35.61 23.92
N LEU A 492 -4.94 -36.82 23.43
CA LEU A 492 -5.62 -38.03 23.93
C LEU A 492 -5.03 -38.55 25.26
N HIS A 493 -3.86 -38.06 25.65
CA HIS A 493 -3.18 -38.38 26.90
C HIS A 493 -2.29 -37.20 27.31
N ARG A 494 -1.92 -37.14 28.59
CA ARG A 494 -1.02 -36.13 29.12
C ARG A 494 0.33 -36.17 28.39
N GLY A 495 0.80 -35.00 27.95
CA GLY A 495 2.08 -34.88 27.22
C GLY A 495 2.04 -35.42 25.79
N GLY A 496 0.87 -35.81 25.29
CA GLY A 496 0.69 -36.11 23.87
C GLY A 496 0.68 -34.85 23.01
N GLU A 497 0.95 -35.03 21.72
CA GLU A 497 0.90 -33.94 20.73
C GLU A 497 -0.49 -33.29 20.69
N PRO A 498 -0.57 -31.95 20.62
CA PRO A 498 -1.83 -31.25 20.44
C PRO A 498 -2.55 -31.70 19.17
N ILE A 499 -3.82 -32.05 19.31
CA ILE A 499 -4.75 -32.30 18.22
C ILE A 499 -5.51 -31.01 17.97
N GLU A 500 -5.53 -30.59 16.71
CA GLU A 500 -6.20 -29.38 16.25
C GLU A 500 -7.05 -29.69 15.02
N ALA A 501 -8.10 -28.90 14.81
CA ALA A 501 -8.93 -28.99 13.61
C ALA A 501 -8.10 -28.75 12.34
N ASP A 502 -8.40 -29.51 11.28
CA ASP A 502 -7.85 -29.26 9.95
C ASP A 502 -8.50 -27.99 9.37
N LEU A 503 -7.75 -26.89 9.39
CA LEU A 503 -8.23 -25.58 8.98
C LEU A 503 -7.48 -25.11 7.72
N PRO A 504 -8.19 -24.66 6.68
CA PRO A 504 -7.55 -24.17 5.48
C PRO A 504 -6.85 -22.83 5.74
N GLN A 505 -5.81 -22.55 4.94
CA GLN A 505 -5.16 -21.25 4.92
C GLN A 505 -6.15 -20.13 4.58
N ALA A 506 -6.29 -19.17 5.50
CA ALA A 506 -7.14 -18.00 5.32
C ALA A 506 -6.91 -16.97 6.43
N VAL A 507 -7.36 -15.74 6.17
CA VAL A 507 -7.63 -14.72 7.18
C VAL A 507 -9.14 -14.49 7.21
N SER A 508 -9.75 -14.55 8.40
CA SER A 508 -11.17 -14.27 8.58
C SER A 508 -11.38 -13.04 9.46
N VAL A 509 -12.11 -12.04 8.98
CA VAL A 509 -12.52 -10.89 9.78
C VAL A 509 -13.67 -11.31 10.70
N LEU A 510 -13.41 -11.36 12.00
CA LEU A 510 -14.40 -11.82 12.97
C LEU A 510 -15.39 -10.71 13.33
N ALA A 511 -16.66 -11.09 13.41
CA ALA A 511 -17.74 -10.35 14.04
C ALA A 511 -18.42 -11.22 15.10
N GLU A 512 -18.78 -10.62 16.22
CA GLU A 512 -19.45 -11.27 17.33
C GLU A 512 -20.91 -10.80 17.45
N GLU A 513 -21.61 -11.25 18.49
CA GLU A 513 -22.97 -10.86 18.81
C GLU A 513 -23.14 -9.33 18.82
N ASN A 514 -24.35 -8.89 18.50
CA ASN A 514 -24.71 -7.48 18.45
C ASN A 514 -23.88 -6.65 17.46
N GLY A 515 -23.24 -7.27 16.46
CA GLY A 515 -22.43 -6.58 15.45
C GLY A 515 -21.09 -6.06 15.97
N LEU A 516 -20.57 -6.65 17.05
CA LEU A 516 -19.27 -6.26 17.60
C LEU A 516 -18.15 -6.73 16.65
N ALA A 517 -17.27 -5.81 16.27
CA ALA A 517 -16.08 -6.13 15.49
C ALA A 517 -15.03 -6.80 16.39
N SER A 518 -14.44 -7.91 15.93
CA SER A 518 -13.50 -8.75 16.69
C SER A 518 -12.15 -8.90 15.97
N ALA A 519 -11.33 -9.88 16.32
CA ALA A 519 -9.98 -10.08 15.78
C ALA A 519 -9.93 -10.45 14.28
N LEU A 520 -8.73 -10.46 13.71
CA LEU A 520 -8.43 -11.19 12.47
C LEU A 520 -8.05 -12.63 12.83
N TRP A 521 -8.82 -13.61 12.37
CA TRP A 521 -8.56 -15.02 12.61
C TRP A 521 -7.72 -15.62 11.49
N VAL A 522 -6.46 -15.91 11.80
CA VAL A 522 -5.49 -16.52 10.88
C VAL A 522 -5.50 -18.03 11.11
N THR A 523 -5.67 -18.80 10.03
CA THR A 523 -5.81 -20.26 10.07
C THR A 523 -4.92 -20.94 9.04
N GLY A 524 -4.56 -22.20 9.27
CA GLY A 524 -3.84 -23.07 8.33
C GLY A 524 -2.31 -22.88 8.32
N ASP A 525 -1.70 -22.65 9.48
CA ASP A 525 -0.24 -22.53 9.62
C ASP A 525 0.36 -21.40 8.77
N VAL A 526 -0.38 -20.30 8.61
CA VAL A 526 0.15 -19.08 7.97
C VAL A 526 1.18 -18.45 8.91
N PRO A 527 2.45 -18.32 8.49
CA PRO A 527 3.48 -17.66 9.29
C PRO A 527 3.18 -16.17 9.48
N VAL A 528 3.49 -15.65 10.67
CA VAL A 528 3.43 -14.21 10.97
C VAL A 528 4.82 -13.74 11.38
N VAL A 529 5.35 -12.74 10.68
CA VAL A 529 6.64 -12.10 10.94
C VAL A 529 6.37 -10.77 11.65
N ARG A 530 7.02 -10.58 12.80
CA ARG A 530 6.92 -9.38 13.64
C ARG A 530 7.62 -8.18 13.00
N ALA A 531 7.40 -7.01 13.55
CA ALA A 531 8.01 -5.77 13.10
C ALA A 531 9.54 -5.74 13.30
N ASP A 532 10.07 -6.52 14.23
CA ASP A 532 11.52 -6.72 14.44
C ASP A 532 12.13 -7.77 13.49
N GLY A 533 11.35 -8.29 12.53
CA GLY A 533 11.77 -9.30 11.57
C GLY A 533 11.81 -10.74 12.11
N GLN A 534 11.52 -10.96 13.40
CA GLN A 534 11.48 -12.31 13.97
C GLN A 534 10.11 -12.98 13.74
N PRO A 535 10.05 -14.31 13.57
CA PRO A 535 8.79 -15.01 13.44
C PRO A 535 8.04 -15.09 14.78
N LEU A 536 6.72 -15.01 14.76
CA LEU A 536 5.88 -15.60 15.81
C LEU A 536 5.83 -17.12 15.63
N GLN A 537 5.52 -17.85 16.69
CA GLN A 537 5.25 -19.28 16.58
C GLN A 537 4.13 -19.52 15.55
N THR A 538 4.45 -20.21 14.45
CA THR A 538 3.46 -20.66 13.48
C THR A 538 2.53 -21.68 14.13
N ARG A 539 1.22 -21.47 14.00
CA ARG A 539 0.18 -22.32 14.61
C ARG A 539 -0.93 -22.58 13.61
N ASN A 540 -1.66 -23.69 13.82
CA ASN A 540 -2.86 -24.04 13.05
C ASN A 540 -3.89 -22.90 13.04
N ARG A 541 -3.99 -22.16 14.15
CA ARG A 541 -4.79 -20.94 14.25
C ARG A 541 -4.26 -19.95 15.28
N MET A 542 -4.45 -18.66 15.01
CA MET A 542 -4.19 -17.55 15.93
C MET A 542 -5.08 -16.35 15.60
N THR A 543 -5.13 -15.37 16.51
CA THR A 543 -5.94 -14.16 16.34
C THR A 543 -5.08 -12.90 16.45
N LEU A 544 -5.07 -12.08 15.41
CA LEU A 544 -4.36 -10.80 15.37
C LEU A 544 -5.30 -9.64 15.76
N CYS A 545 -4.76 -8.67 16.50
CA CYS A 545 -5.49 -7.48 16.93
C CYS A 545 -5.75 -6.54 15.74
N ARG A 546 -7.00 -6.12 15.54
CA ARG A 546 -7.34 -5.08 14.54
C ARG A 546 -8.02 -3.85 15.12
N CYS A 547 -8.21 -3.80 16.43
CA CYS A 547 -8.80 -2.63 17.10
C CYS A 547 -7.75 -1.61 17.54
N GLY A 548 -6.46 -1.96 17.52
CA GLY A 548 -5.35 -1.09 17.96
C GLY A 548 -5.10 -1.08 19.47
N HIS A 549 -5.98 -1.67 20.29
CA HIS A 549 -5.96 -1.49 21.75
C HIS A 549 -5.52 -2.71 22.57
N SER A 550 -5.24 -3.87 21.93
CA SER A 550 -4.71 -5.05 22.64
C SER A 550 -3.45 -4.71 23.44
N ALA A 551 -3.35 -5.21 24.67
CA ALA A 551 -2.14 -5.20 25.48
C ALA A 551 -1.19 -6.36 25.13
N ASN A 552 -1.61 -7.25 24.23
CA ASN A 552 -0.87 -8.42 23.75
C ASN A 552 -0.52 -8.33 22.25
N LYS A 553 -0.23 -7.13 21.71
CA LYS A 553 0.00 -6.96 20.26
C LYS A 553 1.20 -7.79 19.78
N PRO A 554 1.18 -8.34 18.56
CA PRO A 554 0.17 -8.17 17.54
C PRO A 554 -1.04 -9.10 17.73
N LEU A 555 -1.05 -9.94 18.76
CA LEU A 555 -2.16 -10.84 19.07
C LEU A 555 -3.34 -10.05 19.68
N CYS A 556 -4.54 -10.59 19.51
CA CYS A 556 -5.72 -10.10 20.19
C CYS A 556 -5.83 -10.73 21.59
N ASP A 557 -6.19 -9.93 22.57
CA ASP A 557 -6.48 -10.30 23.97
C ASP A 557 -7.95 -10.14 24.34
N GLY A 558 -8.80 -9.72 23.39
CA GLY A 558 -10.22 -9.49 23.61
C GLY A 558 -10.62 -8.07 24.02
N THR A 559 -9.67 -7.13 24.17
CA THR A 559 -9.96 -5.70 24.52
C THR A 559 -10.98 -5.04 23.59
N HIS A 560 -11.13 -5.53 22.34
CA HIS A 560 -12.17 -5.06 21.41
C HIS A 560 -13.60 -5.11 21.97
N ARG A 561 -13.89 -6.00 22.93
CA ARG A 561 -15.18 -6.03 23.65
C ARG A 561 -15.35 -4.88 24.62
N GLU A 562 -14.28 -4.56 25.35
CA GLU A 562 -14.31 -3.54 26.40
C GLU A 562 -14.49 -2.13 25.82
N ILE A 563 -13.89 -1.90 24.65
CA ILE A 563 -13.97 -0.62 23.94
C ILE A 563 -15.13 -0.54 22.94
N ASP A 564 -15.99 -1.56 22.90
CA ASP A 564 -17.09 -1.68 21.94
C ASP A 564 -16.66 -1.44 20.48
N PHE A 565 -15.60 -2.11 20.04
CA PHE A 565 -15.04 -1.89 18.70
C PHE A 565 -16.06 -2.22 17.60
N ARG A 566 -16.28 -1.28 16.67
CA ARG A 566 -17.24 -1.40 15.55
C ARG A 566 -16.56 -1.26 14.18
N ASP A 567 -17.20 -1.86 13.18
CA ASP A 567 -16.86 -1.74 11.77
C ASP A 567 -18.11 -1.22 11.05
N GLU A 568 -18.08 0.02 10.55
CA GLU A 568 -19.26 0.72 10.01
C GLU A 568 -19.91 0.00 8.82
N HIS A 569 -19.18 -0.92 8.18
CA HIS A 569 -19.67 -1.76 7.07
C HIS A 569 -20.29 -3.10 7.51
N ALA A 570 -20.46 -3.36 8.81
CA ALA A 570 -21.09 -4.59 9.30
C ALA A 570 -22.64 -4.54 9.33
N GLY A 571 -23.26 -3.41 8.92
CA GLY A 571 -24.67 -3.09 9.22
C GLY A 571 -25.67 -3.11 8.06
N GLU A 572 -25.29 -3.21 6.79
CA GLU A 572 -26.25 -3.19 5.68
C GLU A 572 -26.64 -4.60 5.20
N VAL A 573 -27.48 -5.26 6.00
CA VAL A 573 -28.47 -6.20 5.47
C VAL A 573 -29.83 -5.69 5.91
N ARG A 574 -30.36 -4.69 5.20
CA ARG A 574 -31.79 -4.39 5.25
C ARG A 574 -32.49 -5.50 4.48
N ALA A 575 -33.20 -6.36 5.20
CA ALA A 575 -34.16 -7.27 4.61
C ALA A 575 -35.16 -6.45 3.78
N GLU A 576 -35.07 -6.55 2.46
CA GLU A 576 -36.16 -6.14 1.58
C GLU A 576 -37.35 -7.03 1.90
N ALA A 577 -38.34 -6.46 2.57
CA ALA A 577 -39.66 -7.07 2.68
C ALA A 577 -40.23 -7.16 1.26
N ALA A 578 -40.44 -8.39 0.78
CA ALA A 578 -41.13 -8.64 -0.48
C ALA A 578 -42.52 -7.97 -0.45
N PRO A 579 -42.92 -7.27 -1.52
CA PRO A 579 -44.29 -6.77 -1.62
C PRO A 579 -45.23 -7.96 -1.87
N GLY A 580 -46.18 -8.14 -0.96
CA GLY A 580 -47.35 -8.99 -1.14
C GLY A 580 -48.42 -8.33 -1.98
#